data_AF-A0A7X4X381-F1
#
_entry.id   AF-A0A7X4X381-F1
#
_cell.length_a   1.000
_cell.length_b   1.000
_cell.length_c   1.000
_cell.angle_alpha   90.00
_cell.angle_beta   90.00
_cell.angle_gamma   90.00
#
_symmetry.space_group_name_H-M   'P 1'
#
loop_
_entity.id
_entity.type
_entity.pdbx_description
1 polymer ?
#
loop_
_entity_poly.entity_id
_entity_poly.type
_entity_poly.pdbx_seq_one_letter_code
_entity_poly.pdbx_strand_id
1 'polypeptide(L)' 'MLTKETFVDIHVRFAQGQSIRNIARQLGISRNTVKHHLQQHQMPSYAQRAK' A
#
# COMPACT_ATOMS: atom_id res chain seq x y z
N MET A 1 -3.55 3.73 11.18
CA MET A 1 -4.47 2.85 10.43
C MET A 1 -4.03 2.88 8.98
N LEU A 2 -3.81 1.73 8.34
CA LEU A 2 -3.60 1.69 6.89
C LEU A 2 -4.97 1.76 6.23
N THR A 3 -5.21 2.80 5.43
CA THR A 3 -6.51 3.05 4.80
C THR A 3 -6.56 2.39 3.43
N LYS A 4 -7.77 2.19 2.90
CA LYS A 4 -7.98 1.76 1.50
C LYS A 4 -7.22 2.67 0.51
N GLU A 5 -7.04 3.94 0.85
CA GLU A 5 -6.31 4.94 0.08
C GLU A 5 -4.83 4.56 -0.08
N THR A 6 -4.14 4.16 0.99
CA THR A 6 -2.73 3.76 0.91
C THR A 6 -2.52 2.54 0.01
N PHE A 7 -3.48 1.60 -0.01
CA PHE A 7 -3.42 0.44 -0.91
C PHE A 7 -3.50 0.87 -2.38
N VAL A 8 -4.49 1.69 -2.72
CA VAL A 8 -4.68 2.20 -4.09
C VAL A 8 -3.46 3.03 -4.52
N ASP A 9 -2.95 3.90 -3.65
CA ASP A 9 -1.77 4.72 -3.92
C ASP A 9 -0.53 3.90 -4.23
N ILE A 10 -0.30 2.81 -3.48
CA ILE A 10 0.83 1.89 -3.74
C ILE A 10 0.73 1.28 -5.13
N HIS A 11 -0.45 0.77 -5.51
CA HIS A 11 -0.67 0.10 -6.78
C HIS A 11 -0.60 1.05 -7.98
N VAL A 12 -1.22 2.24 -7.88
CA VAL A 12 -1.16 3.26 -8.95
C VAL A 12 0.28 3.71 -9.18
N ARG A 13 1.02 4.03 -8.12
CA ARG A 13 2.42 4.46 -8.22
C ARG A 13 3.32 3.37 -8.79
N PHE A 14 3.11 2.12 -8.42
CA PHE A 14 3.86 1.00 -8.96
C PHE A 14 3.55 0.77 -10.45
N ALA A 15 2.27 0.87 -10.85
CA ALA A 15 1.85 0.80 -12.25
C ALA A 15 2.45 1.95 -13.11
N GLN A 16 2.70 3.12 -12.51
CA GLN A 16 3.43 4.23 -13.13
C GLN A 16 4.95 3.99 -13.23
N GLY A 17 5.46 2.84 -12.80
CA GLY A 17 6.89 2.47 -12.87
C GLY A 17 7.73 2.97 -11.70
N GLN A 18 7.12 3.45 -10.62
CA GLN A 18 7.90 3.86 -9.44
C GLN A 18 8.47 2.64 -8.70
N SER A 19 9.72 2.75 -8.23
CA SER A 19 10.34 1.70 -7.43
C SER A 19 9.74 1.63 -6.02
N ILE A 20 9.72 0.43 -5.43
CA ILE A 20 9.27 0.17 -4.05
C ILE A 20 9.94 1.13 -3.05
N ARG A 21 11.23 1.42 -3.24
CA ARG A 21 11.98 2.37 -2.40
C ARG A 21 11.41 3.78 -2.49
N ASN A 22 11.04 4.25 -3.69
CA ASN A 22 10.52 5.60 -3.85
C ASN A 22 9.10 5.72 -3.27
N ILE A 23 8.26 4.72 -3.50
CA ILE A 23 6.90 4.64 -2.95
C ILE A 23 6.93 4.66 -1.42
N ALA A 24 7.75 3.82 -0.80
CA ALA A 24 7.93 3.76 0.64
C ALA A 24 8.31 5.12 1.24
N ARG A 25 9.24 5.81 0.58
CA ARG A 25 9.75 7.11 1.03
C ARG A 25 8.73 8.24 0.84
N GLN A 26 7.91 8.19 -0.20
CA GLN A 26 6.83 9.17 -0.45
C GLN A 26 5.64 8.97 0.49
N LEU A 27 5.29 7.73 0.79
CA LEU A 27 4.15 7.39 1.67
C LEU A 27 4.53 7.32 3.15
N GLY A 28 5.82 7.43 3.49
CA GLY A 28 6.29 7.36 4.89
C GLY A 28 6.12 5.97 5.53
N ILE A 29 6.09 4.90 4.73
CA ILE A 29 5.89 3.53 5.20
C ILE A 29 7.10 2.65 4.89
N SER A 30 7.18 1.48 5.52
CA SER A 30 8.29 0.56 5.29
C SER A 30 8.25 -0.05 3.88
N ARG A 31 9.43 -0.36 3.31
CA ARG A 31 9.55 -1.09 2.03
C ARG A 31 8.84 -2.44 2.07
N ASN A 32 8.86 -3.11 3.22
CA ASN A 32 8.19 -4.40 3.41
C ASN A 32 6.67 -4.25 3.35
N THR A 33 6.13 -3.16 3.90
CA THR A 33 4.70 -2.83 3.81
C THR A 33 4.30 -2.65 2.35
N VAL A 34 5.04 -1.87 1.57
CA VAL A 34 4.79 -1.70 0.13
C VAL A 34 4.83 -3.03 -0.61
N LYS A 35 5.88 -3.84 -0.39
CA LYS A 35 6.03 -5.16 -1.01
C LYS A 35 4.84 -6.08 -0.68
N HIS A 36 4.44 -6.12 0.59
CA HIS A 36 3.31 -6.93 1.04
C HIS A 36 2.01 -6.49 0.35
N HIS A 37 1.76 -5.19 0.21
CA HIS A 37 0.57 -4.69 -0.50
C HIS A 37 0.57 -4.97 -2.00
N LEU A 38 1.74 -4.92 -2.66
CA LEU A 38 1.84 -5.28 -4.07
C LEU A 38 1.63 -6.77 -4.32
N GLN A 39 2.00 -7.63 -3.37
CA GLN A 39 1.73 -9.08 -3.44
C GLN A 39 0.25 -9.42 -3.23
N GLN A 40 -0.50 -8.55 -2.54
CA GLN A 40 -1.92 -8.72 -2.37
C GLN A 40 -2.67 -8.24 -3.61
N HIS A 41 -3.30 -9.18 -4.31
CA HIS A 41 -4.08 -8.94 -5.52
C HIS A 41 -5.51 -8.48 -5.23
N GLN A 42 -5.97 -8.64 -3.99
CA GLN A 42 -7.29 -8.22 -3.55
C GLN A 42 -7.17 -7.05 -2.57
N MET A 43 -8.14 -6.14 -2.63
CA MET A 43 -8.23 -5.07 -1.65
C MET A 43 -8.35 -5.68 -0.24
N PRO A 44 -7.45 -5.32 0.69
CA PRO A 44 -7.59 -5.75 2.06
C PRO A 44 -8.94 -5.25 2.62
N SER A 45 -9.76 -6.20 3.09
CA SER A 45 -10.96 -5.87 3.84
C SER A 45 -10.55 -5.43 5.23
N TYR A 46 -10.28 -4.13 5.38
CA TYR A 46 -10.14 -3.51 6.70
C TYR A 46 -11.53 -3.39 7.32
N ALA A 47 -12.01 -4.46 7.93
CA ALA A 47 -13.15 -4.37 8.83
C ALA A 47 -12.75 -3.40 9.95
N GLN A 48 -13.50 -2.30 10.12
CA GLN A 48 -13.44 -1.55 11.36
C GLN A 48 -13.75 -2.54 12.47
N ARG A 49 -12.82 -2.74 13.41
CA ARG A 49 -13.14 -3.48 14.63
C ARG A 49 -14.34 -2.77 15.26
N ALA A 50 -15.48 -3.46 15.27
CA ALA A 50 -16.65 -3.02 16.03
C ALA A 50 -16.19 -2.81 17.47
N LYS A 51 -16.55 -1.64 18.00
CA LYS A 51 -16.14 -1.18 19.32
C LYS A 51 -16.91 -1.94 20.41
#